data_AF-A0AAV7VXB0-F1
#
_entry.id   AF-A0AAV7VXB0-F1
#
_cell.length_a   1.000
_cell.length_b   1.000
_cell.length_c   1.000
_cell.angle_alpha   90.00
_cell.angle_beta   90.00
_cell.angle_gamma   90.00
#
_symmetry.space_group_name_H-M   'P 1'
#
loop_
_entity.id
_entity.type
_entity.pdbx_description
1 polymer ?
#
loop_
_entity_poly.entity_id
_entity_poly.type
_entity_poly.pdbx_seq_one_letter_code
_entity_poly.pdbx_strand_id
1 'polypeptide(L)'
;MVLVHGFQEPTLQMVIWLLLAQQAEAKRHCRQVWTDNAAIQQSLSKVTSKVVALSTEMAELQQRVAESEELGLAPAKAVALHDHHLILVQATIEDLDYIQCRNNLWVFGIHEGKKGDDPRQYIIELPQRAFPELMD
;
A
#
# COMPACT_ATOMS: atom_id res chain seq x y z
N MET A 1 -71.46 -69.66 -21.24
CA MET A 1 -70.46 -69.69 -22.30
C MET A 1 -70.20 -68.25 -22.71
N VAL A 2 -69.31 -67.57 -21.97
CA VAL A 2 -68.99 -66.15 -22.21
C VAL A 2 -67.80 -66.13 -23.16
N LEU A 3 -68.03 -65.64 -24.37
CA LEU A 3 -67.03 -65.44 -25.40
C LEU A 3 -66.00 -64.42 -24.90
N VAL A 4 -64.80 -64.90 -24.56
CA VAL A 4 -63.62 -64.08 -24.39
C VAL A 4 -63.24 -63.57 -25.79
N HIS A 5 -63.78 -62.41 -26.17
CA HIS A 5 -63.42 -61.75 -27.42
C HIS A 5 -61.95 -61.31 -27.36
N GLY A 6 -61.24 -61.64 -28.43
CA GLY A 6 -59.79 -61.63 -28.52
C GLY A 6 -59.16 -60.25 -28.36
N PHE A 7 -58.15 -60.21 -27.51
CA PHE A 7 -57.09 -59.22 -27.59
C PHE A 7 -56.25 -59.59 -28.83
N GLN A 8 -56.38 -58.82 -29.93
CA GLN A 8 -55.63 -59.08 -31.16
C GLN A 8 -54.12 -58.98 -30.89
N GLU A 9 -53.35 -60.06 -31.15
CA GLU A 9 -51.88 -60.11 -31.04
C GLU A 9 -51.10 -58.84 -31.49
N PRO A 10 -51.47 -58.11 -32.55
CA PRO A 10 -50.79 -56.87 -32.94
C PRO A 10 -50.83 -55.75 -31.89
N THR A 11 -51.89 -55.62 -31.07
CA THR A 11 -51.94 -54.56 -30.05
C THR A 11 -51.02 -54.86 -28.87
N LEU A 12 -50.87 -56.12 -28.47
CA LEU A 12 -49.93 -56.54 -27.44
C LEU A 12 -48.47 -56.31 -27.87
N GLN A 13 -48.13 -56.67 -29.12
CA GLN A 13 -46.79 -56.40 -29.64
C GLN A 13 -46.48 -54.89 -29.66
N MET A 14 -47.43 -54.06 -30.09
CA MET A 14 -47.24 -52.60 -30.11
C MET A 14 -47.00 -52.03 -28.72
N VAL A 15 -47.72 -52.49 -27.70
CA VAL A 15 -47.53 -52.08 -26.30
C VAL A 15 -46.15 -52.51 -25.78
N ILE A 16 -45.69 -53.73 -26.12
CA ILE A 16 -44.35 -54.21 -25.75
C ILE A 16 -43.26 -53.34 -26.38
N TRP A 17 -43.39 -52.99 -27.67
CA TRP A 17 -42.43 -52.10 -28.35
C TRP A 17 -42.37 -50.70 -27.73
N LEU A 18 -43.53 -50.12 -27.40
CA LEU A 18 -43.61 -48.83 -26.72
C LEU A 18 -42.93 -48.85 -25.34
N LEU A 19 -43.18 -49.90 -24.55
CA LEU A 19 -42.53 -50.07 -23.25
C LEU A 19 -41.01 -50.23 -23.36
N LEU A 20 -40.54 -51.00 -24.34
CA LEU A 20 -39.10 -51.16 -24.60
C LEU A 20 -38.45 -49.85 -25.05
N ALA A 21 -39.14 -49.06 -25.90
CA ALA A 21 -38.67 -47.75 -26.32
C ALA A 21 -38.54 -46.78 -25.14
N GLN A 22 -39.57 -46.69 -24.29
CA GLN A 22 -39.53 -45.89 -23.06
C GLN A 22 -38.42 -46.35 -22.10
N GLN A 23 -38.22 -47.67 -21.96
CA GLN A 23 -37.15 -48.20 -21.12
C GLN A 23 -35.76 -47.87 -21.68
N ALA A 24 -35.60 -47.86 -23.00
CA ALA A 24 -34.35 -47.46 -23.65
C ALA A 24 -34.06 -45.97 -23.47
N GLU A 25 -35.08 -45.11 -23.58
CA GLU A 25 -34.96 -43.66 -23.33
C GLU A 25 -34.61 -43.37 -21.87
N ALA A 26 -35.31 -44.00 -20.92
CA ALA A 26 -35.00 -43.87 -19.50
C ALA A 26 -33.56 -44.29 -19.17
N LYS A 27 -33.07 -45.38 -19.79
CA LYS A 27 -31.67 -45.82 -19.66
C LYS A 27 -30.68 -44.81 -20.23
N ARG A 28 -30.99 -44.18 -21.37
CA ARG A 28 -30.13 -43.12 -21.94
C ARG A 28 -30.08 -41.90 -21.04
N HIS A 29 -31.23 -41.44 -20.54
CA HIS A 29 -31.30 -40.31 -19.63
C HIS A 29 -30.54 -40.58 -18.33
N CYS A 30 -30.68 -41.76 -17.74
CA CYS A 30 -29.94 -42.15 -16.54
C CYS A 30 -28.42 -42.12 -16.76
N ARG A 31 -27.94 -42.60 -17.92
CA ARG A 31 -26.52 -42.50 -18.27
C ARG A 31 -26.06 -41.05 -18.44
N GLN A 32 -26.85 -40.22 -19.12
CA GLN A 32 -26.53 -38.81 -19.32
C GLN A 32 -26.44 -38.06 -17.99
N VAL A 33 -27.42 -38.24 -17.10
CA VAL A 33 -27.40 -37.64 -15.76
C VAL A 33 -26.17 -38.09 -14.97
N TRP A 34 -25.79 -39.36 -15.09
CA TRP A 34 -24.60 -39.88 -14.41
C TRP A 34 -23.31 -39.23 -14.94
N THR A 35 -23.16 -39.10 -16.26
CA THR A 35 -21.99 -38.44 -16.87
C THR A 35 -21.93 -36.95 -16.53
N ASP A 36 -23.08 -36.27 -16.55
CA ASP A 36 -23.17 -34.84 -16.25
C ASP A 36 -22.83 -34.59 -14.77
N ASN A 37 -23.33 -35.42 -13.86
CA ASN A 37 -22.95 -35.34 -12.44
C ASN A 37 -21.45 -35.55 -12.22
N ALA A 38 -20.83 -36.50 -12.93
CA ALA A 38 -19.38 -36.70 -12.83
C ALA A 38 -18.60 -35.47 -13.35
N ALA A 39 -19.04 -34.86 -14.46
CA ALA A 39 -18.44 -33.64 -14.99
C ALA A 39 -18.60 -32.44 -14.05
N ILE A 40 -19.78 -32.29 -13.43
CA ILE A 40 -20.07 -31.24 -12.44
C ILE A 40 -19.16 -31.41 -11.22
N GLN A 41 -19.03 -32.62 -10.68
CA GLN A 41 -18.16 -32.90 -9.54
C GLN A 41 -16.70 -32.57 -9.84
N GLN A 42 -16.22 -32.90 -11.05
CA GLN A 42 -14.87 -32.56 -11.47
C GLN A 42 -14.68 -31.04 -11.60
N SER A 43 -15.66 -30.33 -12.15
CA SER A 43 -15.63 -28.87 -12.26
C SER A 43 -15.63 -28.21 -10.88
N LEU A 44 -16.49 -28.68 -9.97
CA LEU A 44 -16.55 -28.20 -8.59
C LEU A 44 -15.21 -28.41 -7.88
N SER A 45 -14.61 -29.60 -7.99
CA SER A 45 -13.29 -29.86 -7.42
C SER A 45 -12.22 -28.88 -7.92
N LYS A 46 -12.20 -28.59 -9.22
CA LYS A 46 -11.28 -27.61 -9.82
C LYS A 46 -11.54 -26.18 -9.33
N VAL A 47 -12.80 -25.80 -9.15
CA VAL A 47 -13.16 -24.48 -8.61
C VAL A 47 -12.73 -24.38 -7.16
N THR A 48 -13.02 -25.40 -6.34
CA THR A 48 -12.61 -25.45 -4.93
C THR A 48 -11.10 -25.35 -4.78
N SER A 49 -10.31 -26.06 -5.60
CA SER A 49 -8.84 -25.95 -5.54
C SER A 49 -8.34 -24.55 -5.88
N LYS A 50 -8.96 -23.88 -6.87
CA LYS A 50 -8.62 -22.49 -7.22
C LYS A 50 -8.99 -21.51 -6.11
N VAL A 51 -10.15 -21.69 -5.48
CA VAL A 51 -10.59 -20.85 -4.36
C VAL A 51 -9.62 -20.99 -3.18
N VAL A 52 -9.17 -22.20 -2.86
CA VAL A 52 -8.17 -22.43 -1.81
C VAL A 52 -6.86 -21.73 -2.15
N ALA A 53 -6.35 -21.89 -3.37
CA ALA A 53 -5.10 -21.24 -3.79
C ALA A 53 -5.17 -19.71 -3.75
N LEU A 54 -6.26 -19.12 -4.23
CA LEU A 54 -6.46 -17.67 -4.16
C LEU A 54 -6.61 -17.19 -2.72
N SER A 55 -7.28 -17.98 -1.87
CA SER A 55 -7.41 -17.67 -0.45
C SER A 55 -6.05 -17.65 0.27
N THR A 56 -5.15 -18.57 -0.07
CA THR A 56 -3.79 -18.58 0.50
C THR A 56 -2.97 -17.39 0.00
N GLU A 57 -3.04 -17.08 -1.30
CA GLU A 57 -2.35 -15.91 -1.87
C GLU A 57 -2.85 -14.60 -1.25
N MET A 58 -4.17 -14.47 -1.02
CA MET A 58 -4.72 -13.30 -0.35
C MET A 58 -4.22 -13.17 1.08
N ALA A 59 -4.11 -14.27 1.83
CA ALA A 59 -3.57 -14.24 3.19
C ALA A 59 -2.10 -13.78 3.22
N GLU A 60 -1.28 -14.30 2.30
CA GLU A 60 0.12 -13.87 2.17
C GLU A 60 0.24 -12.39 1.80
N LEU A 61 -0.60 -11.91 0.86
CA LEU A 61 -0.62 -10.50 0.48
C LEU A 61 -1.05 -9.60 1.64
N GLN A 62 -2.06 -10.01 2.41
CA GLN A 62 -2.51 -9.28 3.59
C GLN A 62 -1.40 -9.16 4.64
N GLN A 63 -0.66 -10.25 4.88
CA GLN A 63 0.48 -10.24 5.80
C GLN A 63 1.57 -9.26 5.31
N ARG A 64 1.94 -9.33 4.03
CA ARG A 64 2.96 -8.43 3.46
C ARG A 64 2.55 -6.96 3.53
N VAL A 65 1.26 -6.65 3.38
CA VAL A 65 0.75 -5.29 3.55
C VAL A 65 0.88 -4.85 5.00
N ALA A 66 0.48 -5.68 5.97
CA ALA A 66 0.61 -5.36 7.39
C ALA A 66 2.09 -5.10 7.80
N GLU A 67 3.02 -5.95 7.34
CA GLU A 67 4.46 -5.75 7.55
C GLU A 67 4.95 -4.44 6.91
N SER A 68 4.50 -4.13 5.70
CA SER A 68 4.86 -2.88 5.02
C SER A 68 4.31 -1.64 5.75
N GLU A 69 3.11 -1.71 6.30
CA GLU A 69 2.50 -0.62 7.06
C GLU A 69 3.27 -0.36 8.36
N GLU A 70 3.64 -1.43 9.08
CA GLU A 70 4.48 -1.33 10.28
C GLU A 70 5.85 -0.72 9.97
N LEU A 71 6.50 -1.19 8.91
CA LEU A 71 7.77 -0.65 8.42
C LEU A 71 7.68 0.80 7.95
N GLY A 72 6.50 1.28 7.53
CA GLY A 72 6.28 2.67 7.16
C GLY A 72 6.07 3.61 8.35
N LEU A 73 5.45 3.11 9.42
CA LEU A 73 5.16 3.87 10.64
C LEU A 73 6.41 4.20 11.47
N ALA A 74 7.37 3.28 11.53
CA ALA A 74 8.63 3.47 12.27
C ALA A 74 9.51 4.63 11.74
N PRO A 75 9.84 4.72 10.44
CA PRO A 75 10.66 5.81 9.90
C PRO A 75 9.94 7.15 9.97
N ALA A 76 8.61 7.18 9.80
CA ALA A 76 7.84 8.43 9.94
C ALA A 76 8.01 9.04 11.34
N LYS A 77 7.95 8.22 12.40
CA LYS A 77 8.20 8.67 13.77
C LYS A 77 9.66 9.09 13.99
N ALA A 78 10.61 8.35 13.41
CA ALA A 78 12.04 8.67 13.53
C ALA A 78 12.37 10.02 12.85
N VAL A 79 11.81 10.27 11.67
CA VAL A 79 11.95 11.55 10.95
C VAL A 79 11.36 12.68 11.76
N ALA A 80 10.14 12.54 12.29
CA ALA A 80 9.52 13.57 13.12
C ALA A 80 10.34 13.92 14.37
N LEU A 81 10.94 12.91 15.02
CA LEU A 81 11.84 13.13 16.16
C LEU A 81 13.14 13.82 15.74
N HIS A 82 13.71 13.41 14.61
CA HIS A 82 14.93 14.04 14.08
C HIS A 82 14.69 15.51 13.70
N ASP A 83 13.58 15.82 13.02
CA ASP A 83 13.19 17.18 12.67
C ASP A 83 13.03 18.06 13.91
N HIS A 84 12.41 17.52 14.96
CA HIS A 84 12.30 18.23 16.23
C HIS A 84 13.68 18.53 16.85
N HIS A 85 14.60 17.56 16.82
CA HIS A 85 15.97 17.76 17.28
C HIS A 85 16.71 18.82 16.46
N LEU A 86 16.54 18.84 15.14
CA LEU A 86 17.16 19.85 14.28
C LEU A 86 16.66 21.25 14.62
N ILE A 87 15.36 21.43 14.87
CA ILE A 87 14.79 22.71 15.29
C ILE A 87 15.44 23.19 16.60
N LEU A 88 15.57 22.32 17.59
CA LEU A 88 16.18 22.67 18.88
C LEU A 88 17.67 23.02 18.74
N VAL A 89 18.41 22.24 17.97
CA VAL A 89 19.83 22.50 17.69
C VAL A 89 19.99 23.82 16.96
N GLN A 90 19.15 24.10 15.96
CA GLN A 90 19.20 25.35 15.21
C GLN A 90 18.92 26.57 16.10
N ALA A 91 17.88 26.51 16.94
CA ALA A 91 17.61 27.56 17.91
C ALA A 91 18.80 27.79 18.86
N THR A 92 19.46 26.70 19.29
CA THR A 92 20.64 26.79 20.16
C THR A 92 21.83 27.45 19.44
N ILE A 93 22.04 27.15 18.16
CA ILE A 93 23.10 27.79 17.35
C ILE A 93 22.81 29.29 17.22
N GLU A 94 21.58 29.67 16.91
CA GLU A 94 21.18 31.08 16.79
C GLU A 94 21.40 31.84 18.11
N ASP A 95 21.05 31.23 19.25
CA ASP A 95 21.31 31.82 20.57
C ASP A 95 22.82 31.98 20.85
N LEU A 96 23.62 30.97 20.50
CA LEU A 96 25.07 31.02 20.69
C LEU A 96 25.73 32.06 19.77
N ASP A 97 25.32 32.15 18.51
CA ASP A 97 25.80 33.13 17.55
C ASP A 97 25.47 34.56 18.03
N TYR A 98 24.25 34.75 18.56
CA TYR A 98 23.86 36.01 19.18
C TYR A 98 24.75 36.36 20.38
N ILE A 99 25.00 35.41 21.29
CA ILE A 99 25.87 35.63 22.45
C ILE A 99 27.30 35.96 22.01
N GLN A 100 27.83 35.21 21.03
CA GLN A 100 29.18 35.40 20.51
C GLN A 100 29.34 36.78 19.83
N CYS A 101 28.31 37.24 19.11
CA CYS A 101 28.36 38.51 18.39
C CYS A 101 27.83 39.71 19.19
N ARG A 102 27.32 39.50 20.41
CA ARG A 102 26.66 40.55 21.21
C ARG A 102 27.50 41.82 21.41
N ASN A 103 28.82 41.66 21.55
CA ASN A 103 29.74 42.77 21.76
C ASN A 103 30.53 43.15 20.49
N ASN A 104 30.19 42.54 19.35
CA ASN A 104 30.85 42.81 18.08
C ASN A 104 30.09 43.92 17.36
N LEU A 105 30.79 45.02 17.07
CA LEU A 105 30.28 46.06 16.20
C LEU A 105 30.73 45.79 14.77
N TRP A 106 29.77 45.62 13.86
CA TRP A 106 30.05 45.50 12.44
C TRP A 106 30.23 46.90 11.84
N VAL A 107 31.43 47.19 11.34
CA VAL A 107 31.74 48.48 10.71
C VAL A 107 31.87 48.29 9.21
N PHE A 108 30.96 48.90 8.44
CA PHE A 108 30.92 48.82 6.99
C PHE A 108 31.38 50.13 6.34
N GLY A 109 31.89 50.08 5.11
CA GLY A 109 32.29 51.27 4.35
C GLY A 109 33.65 51.88 4.70
N ILE A 110 34.47 51.19 5.50
CA ILE A 110 35.88 51.55 5.70
C ILE A 110 36.64 51.24 4.40
N HIS A 111 37.38 52.21 3.88
CA HIS A 111 38.22 51.99 2.70
C HIS A 111 39.37 51.04 3.07
N GLU A 112 39.66 50.06 2.21
CA GLU A 112 40.83 49.19 2.42
C GLU A 112 42.09 50.06 2.48
N GLY A 113 42.73 50.08 3.66
CA GLY A 113 43.95 50.85 3.90
C GLY A 113 45.13 50.36 3.05
N LYS A 114 46.23 51.12 3.04
CA LYS A 114 47.46 50.66 2.41
C LYS A 114 48.02 49.48 3.22
N LYS A 115 48.73 48.57 2.54
CA LYS A 115 49.35 47.40 3.20
C LYS A 115 50.28 47.85 4.33
N GLY A 116 49.86 47.62 5.58
CA GLY A 116 50.61 48.01 6.79
C GLY A 116 49.85 48.93 7.74
N ASP A 117 48.70 49.48 7.35
CA ASP A 117 47.86 50.29 8.24
C ASP A 117 47.22 49.40 9.33
N ASP A 118 47.28 49.82 10.60
CA ASP A 118 46.68 49.09 11.71
C ASP A 118 45.18 49.42 11.80
N PRO A 119 44.27 48.45 11.57
CA PRO A 119 42.82 48.68 11.66
C PRO A 119 42.36 49.17 13.04
N ARG A 120 43.16 49.00 14.10
CA ARG A 120 42.85 49.53 15.44
C ARG A 120 42.89 51.04 15.51
N GLN A 121 43.72 51.71 14.71
CA GLN A 121 43.77 53.18 14.69
C GLN A 121 42.44 53.78 14.24
N TYR A 122 41.80 53.16 13.25
CA TYR A 122 40.47 53.57 12.81
C TYR A 122 39.41 53.45 13.91
N ILE A 123 39.45 52.41 14.74
CA ILE A 123 38.52 52.22 15.86
C ILE A 123 38.68 53.32 16.92
N ILE A 124 39.91 53.83 17.13
CA ILE A 124 40.20 54.91 18.07
C ILE A 124 39.76 56.27 17.52
N GLU A 125 39.98 56.52 16.22
CA GLU A 125 39.63 57.78 15.57
C GLU A 125 38.13 57.94 15.24
N LEU A 126 37.42 56.83 15.02
CA LEU A 126 36.01 56.84 14.60
C LEU A 126 35.10 57.59 15.60
N PRO A 127 35.14 57.29 16.90
CA PRO A 127 34.30 57.97 17.88
C PRO A 127 34.62 59.48 17.98
N GLN A 128 35.89 59.87 17.85
CA GLN A 128 36.32 61.27 17.89
C GLN A 128 35.79 62.08 16.70
N ARG A 129 35.69 61.46 15.52
CA ARG A 129 35.12 62.11 14.32
C ARG A 129 33.60 62.10 14.30
N ALA A 130 32.98 60.99 14.72
CA ALA A 130 31.53 60.79 14.61
C ALA A 130 30.76 61.41 15.79
N PHE A 131 31.36 61.45 16.98
CA PHE A 131 30.73 61.94 18.21
C PHE A 131 31.67 62.84 19.01
N PRO A 132 32.04 64.02 18.47
CA PRO A 132 32.98 64.92 19.14
C PRO A 132 32.44 65.44 20.49
N GLU A 133 31.11 65.51 20.65
CA GLU A 133 30.43 66.03 21.84
C GLU A 133 30.45 65.07 23.05
N LEU A 134 30.86 63.81 22.86
CA LEU A 134 30.95 62.80 23.91
C LEU A 134 32.37 62.65 24.48
N MET A 135 33.31 63.51 24.06
CA MET A 135 34.75 63.37 24.34
C MET A 135 35.33 64.45 25.28
N ASP A 136 34.46 65.24 25.94
CA ASP A 136 34.83 66.19 27.01
C ASP A 136 34.93 65.51 28.39
#